data_AF-A0A343S8T3-F1
#
_entry.id   AF-A0A343S8T3-F1
#
_cell.length_a   1.000
_cell.length_b   1.000
_cell.length_c   1.000
_cell.angle_alpha   90.00
_cell.angle_beta   90.00
_cell.angle_gamma   90.00
#
_symmetry.space_group_name_H-M   'P 1'
#
loop_
_entity.id
_entity.type
_entity.pdbx_description
1 polymer ?
#
loop_
_entity_poly.entity_id
_entity_poly.type
_entity_poly.pdbx_seq_one_letter_code
_entity_poly.pdbx_strand_id
1 'polypeptide(L)'
;MLFFTLSTIVAMSFMFLTVTNPLSMGLILLTQTVLVAVSTGCVSHSPWFSYILFLIFLGGMLVLFIYVASIASNEQFSFSFKSLLTAFLTVISIFMIFFFVDPVLIANKIMMFSASILPTEDFFSNAAQVSMLYNTPSYSFTVLIVSYLLLALLIIVKIMNISSKPLRLSY
;
A
#
# COMPACT_ATOMS: atom_id res chain seq x y z
N MET A 1 -8.07 -9.42 16.05
CA MET A 1 -6.82 -8.81 15.52
C MET A 1 -7.06 -8.12 14.19
N LEU A 2 -7.49 -8.82 13.14
CA LEU A 2 -7.69 -8.23 11.81
C LEU A 2 -8.68 -7.03 11.78
N PHE A 3 -9.80 -7.12 12.49
CA PHE A 3 -10.77 -6.01 12.58
C PHE A 3 -10.18 -4.74 13.21
N PHE A 4 -9.32 -4.90 14.22
CA PHE A 4 -8.63 -3.76 14.84
C PHE A 4 -7.58 -3.17 13.89
N THR A 5 -6.85 -4.01 13.14
CA THR A 5 -5.92 -3.49 12.12
C THR A 5 -6.64 -2.80 10.96
N LEU A 6 -7.86 -3.23 10.61
CA LEU A 6 -8.66 -2.58 9.57
C LEU A 6 -9.16 -1.20 10.02
N SER A 7 -9.62 -1.07 11.27
CA SER A 7 -10.07 0.23 11.78
C SER A 7 -8.93 1.25 11.86
N THR A 8 -7.70 0.81 12.20
CA THR A 8 -6.54 1.70 12.21
C THR A 8 -6.09 2.12 10.80
N ILE A 9 -6.17 1.23 9.80
CA ILE A 9 -5.87 1.59 8.39
C ILE A 9 -6.81 2.69 7.90
N VAL A 10 -8.11 2.57 8.18
CA VAL A 10 -9.10 3.57 7.76
C VAL A 10 -8.86 4.90 8.48
N ALA A 11 -8.56 4.88 9.77
CA ALA A 11 -8.24 6.11 10.52
C ALA A 11 -7.01 6.84 9.95
N MET A 12 -5.97 6.10 9.55
CA MET A 12 -4.78 6.68 8.91
C MET A 12 -5.11 7.30 7.55
N SER A 13 -6.04 6.71 6.79
CA SER A 13 -6.49 7.29 5.51
C SER A 13 -7.23 8.62 5.68
N PHE A 14 -8.00 8.79 6.76
CA PHE A 14 -8.62 10.08 7.08
C PHE A 14 -7.59 11.11 7.56
N MET A 15 -6.60 10.69 8.36
CA MET A 15 -5.48 11.57 8.74
C MET A 15 -4.75 12.11 7.52
N PHE A 16 -4.50 11.25 6.52
CA PHE A 16 -3.83 11.63 5.28
C PHE A 16 -4.54 12.78 4.55
N LEU A 17 -5.87 12.79 4.52
CA LEU A 17 -6.64 13.85 3.86
C LEU A 17 -6.53 15.22 4.56
N THR A 18 -6.17 15.25 5.84
CA THR A 18 -6.15 16.47 6.65
C THR A 18 -4.77 17.11 6.78
N VAL A 19 -3.72 16.41 6.36
CA VAL A 19 -2.34 16.82 6.58
C VAL A 19 -1.80 17.54 5.35
N THR A 20 -1.27 18.74 5.54
CA THR A 20 -0.75 19.60 4.46
C THR A 20 0.74 19.42 4.23
N ASN A 21 1.51 19.13 5.27
CA ASN A 21 2.96 19.00 5.19
C ASN A 21 3.34 17.73 4.41
N PRO A 22 4.14 17.84 3.32
CA PRO A 22 4.37 16.72 2.42
C PRO A 22 5.26 15.64 3.06
N LEU A 23 6.15 16.01 3.98
CA LEU A 23 6.92 15.07 4.80
C LEU A 23 6.01 14.19 5.67
N SER A 24 5.04 14.79 6.36
CA SER A 24 4.09 14.08 7.21
C SER A 24 3.10 13.23 6.42
N MET A 25 2.71 13.70 5.24
CA MET A 25 1.91 12.96 4.29
C MET A 25 2.64 11.66 3.86
N GLY A 26 3.94 11.75 3.60
CA GLY A 26 4.79 10.59 3.32
C GLY A 26 4.92 9.61 4.50
N LEU A 27 5.07 10.12 5.73
CA LEU A 27 5.14 9.27 6.93
C LEU A 27 3.81 8.54 7.22
N ILE A 28 2.67 9.20 7.02
CA ILE A 28 1.34 8.57 7.15
C ILE A 28 1.17 7.48 6.11
N LEU A 29 1.58 7.71 4.86
CA LEU A 29 1.53 6.68 3.81
C LEU A 29 2.43 5.49 4.13
N LEU A 30 3.67 5.73 4.58
CA LEU A 30 4.59 4.65 4.92
C LEU A 30 4.00 3.76 6.00
N THR A 31 3.55 4.35 7.11
CA THR A 31 2.95 3.59 8.22
C THR A 31 1.67 2.85 7.80
N GLN A 32 0.83 3.47 6.97
CA GLN A 32 -0.37 2.81 6.41
C GLN A 32 -0.01 1.61 5.54
N THR A 33 0.99 1.72 4.65
CA THR A 33 1.40 0.62 3.77
C THR A 33 1.97 -0.56 4.54
N VAL A 34 2.70 -0.33 5.64
CA VAL A 34 3.17 -1.41 6.53
C VAL A 34 1.97 -2.13 7.17
N LEU A 35 0.99 -1.40 7.68
CA LEU A 35 -0.23 -2.01 8.26
C LEU A 35 -1.03 -2.82 7.23
N VAL A 36 -1.09 -2.36 5.97
CA VAL A 36 -1.72 -3.11 4.88
C VAL A 36 -0.94 -4.38 4.53
N ALA A 37 0.39 -4.30 4.44
CA ALA A 37 1.23 -5.48 4.18
C ALA A 37 1.07 -6.54 5.28
N VAL A 38 1.06 -6.13 6.54
CA VAL A 38 0.86 -7.07 7.67
C VAL A 38 -0.54 -7.68 7.64
N SER A 39 -1.58 -6.88 7.43
CA SER A 39 -2.96 -7.39 7.41
C SER A 39 -3.22 -8.35 6.24
N THR A 40 -2.68 -8.08 5.06
CA THR A 40 -2.76 -8.99 3.90
C THR A 40 -1.99 -10.28 4.14
N GLY A 41 -0.81 -10.22 4.76
CA GLY A 41 -0.03 -11.40 5.13
C GLY A 41 -0.75 -12.32 6.11
N CYS A 42 -1.56 -11.77 7.03
CA CYS A 42 -2.38 -12.57 7.95
C CYS A 42 -3.58 -13.24 7.28
N VAL A 43 -4.07 -12.74 6.14
CA VAL A 43 -5.24 -13.30 5.43
C VAL A 43 -4.81 -14.35 4.40
N SER A 44 -3.66 -14.17 3.77
CA SER A 44 -3.18 -15.05 2.71
C SER A 44 -2.55 -16.33 3.25
N HIS A 45 -2.79 -17.45 2.57
CA HIS A 45 -2.08 -18.71 2.84
C HIS A 45 -0.56 -18.63 2.62
N SER A 46 -0.10 -17.80 1.68
CA SER A 46 1.33 -17.54 1.44
C SER A 46 1.66 -16.05 1.60
N PRO A 47 2.66 -15.67 2.43
CA PRO A 47 3.04 -14.27 2.65
C PRO A 47 3.87 -13.66 1.49
N TRP A 48 3.99 -14.36 0.35
CA TRP A 48 4.81 -13.91 -0.77
C TRP A 48 4.28 -12.61 -1.40
N PHE A 49 2.95 -12.50 -1.55
CA PHE A 49 2.32 -11.29 -2.08
C PHE A 49 2.41 -10.10 -1.12
N SER A 50 2.23 -10.31 0.18
CA SER A 50 2.36 -9.24 1.18
C SER A 50 3.80 -8.71 1.25
N TYR A 51 4.78 -9.59 1.08
CA TYR A 51 6.19 -9.21 0.98
C TYR A 51 6.49 -8.36 -0.26
N ILE A 52 5.99 -8.74 -1.44
CA ILE A 52 6.17 -7.95 -2.67
C ILE A 52 5.53 -6.57 -2.52
N LEU A 53 4.31 -6.51 -1.97
CA LEU A 53 3.61 -5.25 -1.72
C LEU A 53 4.45 -4.35 -0.81
N PHE A 54 4.98 -4.89 0.28
CA PHE A 54 5.83 -4.15 1.20
C PHE A 54 7.08 -3.57 0.50
N LEU A 55 7.81 -4.38 -0.28
CA LEU A 55 9.03 -3.94 -0.94
C LEU A 55 8.79 -2.84 -1.98
N ILE A 56 7.78 -2.99 -2.83
CA ILE A 56 7.50 -2.03 -3.91
C ILE A 56 7.08 -0.68 -3.30
N PHE A 57 6.19 -0.70 -2.31
CA PHE A 57 5.74 0.53 -1.67
C PHE A 57 6.85 1.20 -0.85
N LEU A 58 7.62 0.43 -0.07
CA LEU A 58 8.70 1.00 0.73
C LEU A 58 9.80 1.59 -0.15
N GLY A 59 10.19 0.90 -1.23
CA GLY A 59 11.20 1.40 -2.18
C GLY A 59 10.75 2.68 -2.90
N GLY A 60 9.53 2.69 -3.46
CA GLY A 60 9.02 3.85 -4.19
C GLY A 60 8.79 5.07 -3.29
N MET A 61 8.25 4.86 -2.09
CA MET A 61 7.97 5.95 -1.15
C MET A 61 9.24 6.55 -0.55
N LEU A 62 10.32 5.77 -0.37
CA LEU A 62 11.61 6.32 0.09
C LEU A 62 12.23 7.27 -0.94
N VAL A 63 12.17 6.94 -2.24
CA VAL A 63 12.68 7.82 -3.30
C VAL A 63 11.91 9.14 -3.33
N LEU A 64 10.57 9.06 -3.25
CA LEU A 64 9.72 10.25 -3.19
C LEU A 64 9.99 11.08 -1.92
N PHE A 65 10.19 10.42 -0.78
CA PHE A 65 10.51 11.07 0.49
C PHE A 65 11.80 11.89 0.41
N ILE A 66 12.87 11.32 -0.15
CA ILE A 66 14.16 12.03 -0.31
C ILE A 66 13.99 13.22 -1.27
N TYR A 67 13.26 13.04 -2.37
CA TYR A 67 13.01 14.11 -3.34
C TYR A 67 12.25 15.29 -2.69
N VAL A 68 11.15 15.01 -2.00
CA VAL A 68 10.35 16.04 -1.33
C VAL A 68 11.12 16.70 -0.18
N ALA A 69 11.83 15.93 0.64
CA ALA A 69 12.65 16.49 1.72
C ALA A 69 13.77 17.40 1.20
N SER A 70 14.28 17.15 -0.02
CA SER A 70 15.32 17.99 -0.63
C SER A 70 14.80 19.30 -1.22
N ILE A 71 13.49 19.40 -1.49
CA ILE A 71 12.86 20.57 -2.14
C ILE A 71 12.03 21.38 -1.15
N ALA A 72 11.42 20.75 -0.15
CA ALA A 72 10.60 21.43 0.82
C ALA A 72 11.45 22.23 1.81
N SER A 73 11.11 23.50 2.00
CA SER A 73 11.55 24.26 3.17
C SER A 73 11.08 23.54 4.43
N ASN A 74 11.94 23.46 5.44
CA ASN A 74 11.71 22.73 6.69
C ASN A 74 10.66 23.44 7.56
N GLU A 75 9.42 23.53 7.09
CA GLU A 75 8.32 24.16 7.80
C GLU A 75 8.01 23.39 9.08
N GLN A 76 7.74 24.14 10.15
CA GLN A 76 7.47 23.55 11.45
C GLN A 76 6.21 22.69 11.38
N PHE A 77 6.31 21.49 11.94
CA PHE A 77 5.22 20.54 11.97
C PHE A 77 4.10 21.05 12.87
N SER A 78 2.95 21.41 12.30
CA SER A 78 1.74 21.73 13.06
C SER A 78 0.72 20.58 12.97
N PHE A 79 0.63 19.79 14.05
CA PHE A 79 -0.48 18.85 14.21
C PHE A 79 -1.73 19.62 14.65
N SER A 80 -2.78 19.58 13.83
CA SER A 80 -4.06 20.12 14.26
C SER A 80 -4.72 19.16 15.25
N PHE A 81 -5.16 19.65 16.41
CA PHE A 81 -5.96 18.83 17.34
C PHE A 81 -7.25 18.32 16.66
N LYS A 82 -7.75 19.07 15.68
CA LYS A 82 -8.90 18.70 14.84
C LYS A 82 -8.66 17.40 14.05
N SER A 83 -7.49 17.22 13.43
CA SER A 83 -7.19 16.00 12.68
C SER A 83 -7.14 14.77 13.60
N LEU A 84 -6.51 14.92 14.77
CA LEU A 84 -6.48 13.86 15.79
C LEU A 84 -7.90 13.48 16.27
N LEU A 85 -8.73 14.48 16.54
CA LEU A 85 -10.13 14.25 16.93
C LEU A 85 -10.91 13.53 15.82
N THR A 86 -10.75 13.95 14.57
CA THR A 86 -11.43 13.28 13.45
C THR A 86 -11.01 11.82 13.32
N ALA A 87 -9.71 11.52 13.45
CA ALA A 87 -9.23 10.14 13.41
C ALA A 87 -9.80 9.31 14.55
N PHE A 88 -9.82 9.84 15.77
CA PHE A 88 -10.37 9.14 16.92
C PHE A 88 -11.86 8.82 16.76
N LEU A 89 -12.64 9.79 16.27
CA LEU A 89 -14.06 9.59 15.96
C LEU A 89 -14.27 8.53 14.87
N THR A 90 -13.41 8.48 13.85
CA THR A 90 -13.51 7.45 12.81
C THR A 90 -13.20 6.05 13.33
N VAL A 91 -12.24 5.90 14.25
CA VAL A 91 -11.96 4.58 14.86
C VAL A 91 -13.17 4.09 15.65
N ILE A 92 -13.77 4.98 16.45
CA ILE A 92 -14.94 4.65 17.27
C ILE A 92 -16.13 4.26 16.39
N SER A 93 -16.42 5.04 15.34
CA SER A 93 -17.57 4.75 14.48
C SER A 93 -17.43 3.39 13.79
N ILE A 94 -16.23 3.06 13.32
CA ILE A 94 -15.95 1.79 12.67
C ILE A 94 -16.01 0.64 13.68
N PHE A 95 -15.50 0.84 14.90
CA PHE A 95 -15.58 -0.17 15.96
C PHE A 95 -17.04 -0.45 16.34
N MET A 96 -17.88 0.58 16.42
CA MET A 96 -19.32 0.42 16.64
C MET A 96 -19.98 -0.37 15.52
N ILE A 97 -19.66 -0.07 14.25
CA ILE A 97 -20.19 -0.83 13.10
C ILE A 97 -19.84 -2.32 13.26
N PHE A 98 -18.58 -2.65 13.61
CA PHE A 98 -18.17 -4.04 13.79
C PHE A 98 -18.85 -4.74 14.97
N PHE A 99 -19.20 -4.00 16.03
CA PHE A 99 -19.96 -4.57 17.14
C PHE A 99 -21.37 -5.01 16.75
N PHE A 100 -21.98 -4.32 15.77
CA PHE A 100 -23.31 -4.68 15.25
C PHE A 100 -23.29 -5.76 14.16
N VAL A 101 -22.12 -6.16 13.67
CA VAL A 101 -22.04 -7.27 12.71
C VAL A 101 -22.21 -8.58 13.47
N ASP A 102 -23.23 -9.35 13.08
CA ASP A 102 -23.53 -10.65 13.66
C ASP A 102 -22.29 -11.59 13.61
N PRO A 103 -21.77 -12.05 14.77
CA PRO A 103 -20.65 -12.98 14.84
C PRO A 103 -20.87 -14.26 14.03
N VAL A 104 -22.13 -14.70 13.87
CA VAL A 104 -22.48 -15.94 13.16
C VAL A 104 -22.27 -15.80 11.64
N LEU A 105 -22.58 -14.63 11.07
CA LEU A 105 -22.35 -14.32 9.65
C LEU A 105 -20.86 -14.29 9.31
N ILE A 106 -20.04 -13.82 10.24
CA ILE A 106 -18.58 -13.79 10.11
C ILE A 106 -18.00 -15.20 10.25
N ALA A 107 -18.44 -15.97 11.25
CA ALA A 107 -17.96 -17.32 11.52
C ALA A 107 -18.23 -18.27 10.34
N ASN A 108 -19.41 -18.22 9.73
CA ASN A 108 -19.74 -19.08 8.58
C ASN A 108 -18.90 -18.78 7.34
N LYS A 109 -18.52 -17.52 7.11
CA LYS A 109 -17.71 -17.12 5.95
C LYS A 109 -16.23 -17.47 6.13
N ILE A 110 -15.70 -17.36 7.34
CA ILE A 110 -14.35 -17.80 7.68
C ILE A 110 -14.28 -19.34 7.62
N MET A 111 -15.30 -20.03 8.14
CA MET A 111 -15.34 -21.50 8.14
C MET A 111 -15.51 -22.09 6.74
N MET A 112 -16.26 -21.44 5.83
CA MET A 112 -16.30 -21.85 4.41
C MET A 112 -14.94 -21.70 3.71
N PHE A 113 -14.17 -20.66 4.02
CA PHE A 113 -12.82 -20.49 3.46
C PHE A 113 -11.86 -21.56 3.97
N SER A 114 -12.02 -22.01 5.23
CA SER A 114 -11.25 -23.15 5.76
C SER A 114 -11.75 -24.51 5.29
N ALA A 115 -13.04 -24.67 5.01
CA ALA A 115 -13.64 -25.95 4.63
C ALA A 115 -13.46 -26.32 3.15
N SER A 116 -13.16 -25.34 2.27
CA SER A 116 -12.68 -25.65 0.92
C SER A 116 -11.23 -26.16 0.90
N ILE A 117 -10.57 -26.21 2.06
CA ILE A 117 -9.26 -26.81 2.26
C ILE A 117 -9.49 -28.24 2.77
N LEU A 118 -9.91 -29.12 1.87
CA LEU A 118 -9.52 -30.52 2.01
C LEU A 118 -7.97 -30.52 2.10
N PRO A 119 -7.37 -31.27 3.03
CA PRO A 119 -5.92 -31.31 3.18
C PRO A 119 -5.37 -32.18 2.05
N THR A 120 -5.41 -31.68 0.82
CA THR A 120 -4.50 -32.14 -0.21
C THR A 120 -3.25 -31.33 -0.01
N GLU A 121 -2.31 -31.99 0.67
CA GLU A 121 -0.88 -31.67 0.87
C GLU A 121 -0.12 -31.45 -0.44
N ASP A 122 -0.71 -30.75 -1.41
CA ASP A 122 0.01 -30.17 -2.52
C ASP A 122 0.01 -28.67 -2.29
N PHE A 123 1.02 -28.26 -1.53
CA PHE A 123 1.52 -26.90 -1.54
C PHE A 123 1.44 -26.37 -2.98
N PHE A 124 0.47 -25.49 -3.25
CA PHE A 124 0.61 -24.51 -4.30
C PHE A 124 1.84 -23.69 -3.92
N SER A 125 3.00 -24.19 -4.33
CA SER A 125 4.26 -23.51 -4.12
C SER A 125 4.11 -22.11 -4.69
N ASN A 126 4.78 -21.14 -4.06
CA ASN A 126 4.85 -19.79 -4.63
C ASN A 126 5.26 -19.85 -6.11
N ALA A 127 6.07 -20.84 -6.50
CA ALA A 127 6.45 -21.11 -7.89
C ALA A 127 5.27 -21.50 -8.79
N ALA A 128 4.32 -22.33 -8.33
CA ALA A 128 3.12 -22.69 -9.09
C ALA A 128 2.15 -21.51 -9.27
N GLN A 129 2.03 -20.64 -8.27
CA GLN A 129 1.25 -19.40 -8.38
C GLN A 129 1.88 -18.42 -9.37
N VAL A 130 3.22 -18.32 -9.37
CA VAL A 130 3.97 -17.48 -10.31
C VAL A 130 3.93 -18.03 -11.73
N SER A 131 4.02 -19.36 -11.90
CA SER A 131 3.99 -19.97 -13.23
C SER A 131 2.65 -19.75 -13.94
N MET A 132 1.54 -19.61 -13.20
CA MET A 132 0.24 -19.22 -13.75
C MET A 132 0.24 -17.82 -14.42
N LEU A 133 1.12 -16.91 -14.01
CA LEU A 133 1.22 -15.58 -14.63
C LEU A 133 1.84 -15.64 -16.03
N TYR A 134 2.78 -16.56 -16.24
CA TYR A 134 3.48 -16.74 -17.51
C TYR A 134 2.80 -17.73 -18.44
N ASN A 135 1.80 -18.47 -17.95
CA ASN A 135 1.06 -19.43 -18.77
C ASN A 135 -0.09 -18.76 -19.53
N THR A 136 -0.60 -19.42 -20.57
CA THR A 136 -1.82 -19.00 -21.27
C THR A 136 -3.04 -19.13 -20.34
N PRO A 137 -3.96 -18.15 -20.28
CA PRO A 137 -4.10 -16.98 -21.17
C PRO A 137 -3.36 -15.70 -20.71
N SER A 138 -2.82 -15.69 -19.49
CA SER A 138 -2.23 -14.52 -18.83
C SER A 138 -0.95 -14.00 -19.47
N TYR A 139 -0.27 -14.81 -20.29
CA TYR A 139 0.95 -14.40 -21.01
C TYR A 139 0.80 -13.09 -21.80
N SER A 140 -0.35 -12.88 -22.46
CA SER A 140 -0.58 -11.64 -23.22
C SER A 140 -0.53 -10.38 -22.35
N PHE A 141 -1.05 -10.47 -21.13
CA PHE A 141 -1.05 -9.39 -20.16
C PHE A 141 0.35 -9.12 -19.59
N THR A 142 1.16 -10.16 -19.36
CA THR A 142 2.54 -9.98 -18.88
C THR A 142 3.42 -9.30 -19.93
N VAL A 143 3.28 -9.66 -21.21
CA VAL A 143 3.98 -8.97 -22.32
C VAL A 143 3.60 -7.49 -22.37
N LEU A 144 2.32 -7.16 -22.18
CA LEU A 144 1.87 -5.76 -22.13
C LEU A 144 2.57 -4.98 -21.01
N ILE A 145 2.61 -5.51 -19.78
CA ILE A 145 3.26 -4.84 -18.64
C ILE A 145 4.76 -4.61 -18.90
N VAL A 146 5.47 -5.61 -19.44
CA VAL A 146 6.91 -5.48 -19.74
C VAL A 146 7.15 -4.39 -20.78
N SER A 147 6.33 -4.35 -21.86
CA SER A 147 6.44 -3.32 -22.89
C SER A 147 6.12 -1.91 -22.34
N TYR A 148 5.16 -1.80 -21.43
CA TYR A 148 4.80 -0.54 -20.77
C TYR A 148 5.94 -0.01 -19.90
N LEU A 149 6.54 -0.87 -19.05
CA LEU A 149 7.68 -0.48 -18.20
C LEU A 149 8.89 -0.06 -19.04
N LEU A 150 9.16 -0.75 -20.15
CA LEU A 150 10.23 -0.37 -21.09
C LEU A 150 9.97 1.00 -21.73
N LEU A 151 8.75 1.26 -22.17
CA LEU A 151 8.36 2.55 -22.74
C LEU A 151 8.46 3.67 -21.69
N ALA A 152 8.04 3.43 -20.45
CA ALA A 152 8.17 4.37 -19.35
C ALA A 152 9.64 4.75 -19.09
N LEU A 153 10.55 3.77 -19.07
CA LEU A 153 11.99 4.03 -18.92
C LEU A 153 12.53 4.94 -20.04
N LEU A 154 12.18 4.66 -21.31
CA LEU A 154 12.62 5.48 -22.45
C LEU A 154 12.11 6.92 -22.35
N ILE A 155 10.85 7.10 -21.93
CA ILE A 155 10.26 8.42 -21.71
C ILE A 155 11.00 9.16 -20.59
N ILE A 156 11.25 8.51 -19.46
CA ILE A 156 11.97 9.12 -18.32
C ILE A 156 13.38 9.56 -18.75
N VAL A 157 14.13 8.72 -19.47
CA VAL A 157 15.46 9.08 -19.99
C VAL A 157 15.38 10.29 -20.93
N LYS A 158 14.36 10.34 -21.81
CA LYS A 158 14.14 11.50 -22.70
C LYS A 158 13.83 12.78 -21.91
N ILE A 159 13.02 12.71 -20.85
CA ILE A 159 12.70 13.85 -19.98
C ILE A 159 13.95 14.34 -19.24
N MET A 160 14.75 13.42 -18.68
CA MET A 160 15.97 13.77 -17.95
C MET A 160 17.02 14.46 -18.82
N ASN A 161 17.10 14.13 -20.11
CA ASN A 161 18.07 14.72 -21.03
C ASN A 161 17.73 16.15 -21.49
N ILE A 162 16.62 16.75 -21.04
CA ILE A 162 16.15 18.07 -21.50
C ILE A 162 16.75 19.25 -20.70
N SER A 163 17.51 19.04 -19.62
CA SER A 163 17.98 20.12 -18.74
C SER A 163 19.49 20.44 -18.86
N SER A 164 19.89 21.12 -19.94
CA SER A 164 21.19 21.80 -20.03
C SER A 164 21.06 23.34 -20.05
N LYS A 165 20.22 23.89 -19.16
CA LYS A 165 20.22 25.34 -18.86
C LYS A 165 20.37 25.54 -17.34
N PRO A 166 21.32 26.38 -16.89
CA PRO A 166 21.61 26.51 -15.47
C PRO A 166 20.41 27.11 -14.72
N LEU A 167 19.99 26.42 -13.64
CA LEU A 167 18.92 26.86 -12.72
C LEU A 167 19.36 28.01 -11.79
N ARG A 168 20.60 28.51 -11.93
CA ARG A 168 21.03 29.82 -11.42
C ARG A 168 21.60 30.62 -12.57
N LEU A 169 20.96 31.74 -12.89
CA LEU A 169 21.64 32.86 -13.53
C LEU A 169 22.64 33.40 -12.51
N SER A 170 23.92 33.19 -12.76
CA SER A 170 24.99 33.93 -12.11
C SER A 170 25.11 35.30 -12.77
N TYR A 171 24.39 36.28 -12.21
CA TYR A 171 24.70 37.70 -11.98
C TYR A 171 23.43 38.55 -11.96
#